data_AF-A0A954KX48-F1
#
_entry.id   AF-A0A954KX48-F1
#
_cell.length_a   1.000
_cell.length_b   1.000
_cell.length_c   1.000
_cell.angle_alpha   90.00
_cell.angle_beta   90.00
_cell.angle_gamma   90.00
#
_symmetry.space_group_name_H-M   'P 1'
#
loop_
_entity.id
_entity.type
_entity.pdbx_description
1 polymer ?
#
loop_
_entity_poly.entity_id
_entity_poly.type
_entity_poly.pdbx_seq_one_letter_code
_entity_poly.pdbx_strand_id
1 'polypeptide(L)'
;SIPVTAVVPPQGGSSADKVGSPKSHSRDLSAADALVEFQFERLAALKYPEDKEQINELAEVLKSSDKKRRLAVTLLHLIDTDAHRKEHLADVVSTADRVLKSIPRAKVQAYFGLRQQPESAEEKKLHSQRTEEKRDLIDALYRKGRALAYMELPDVVEKHPIENQEKLSEQIETTFKQLSRWVDPEAPDYVLLKVRVLRRQGNVAQAIQILKKVHDKPAQESWLHHKKLRDMYTELGWTDWSKREQSWMLRYDPGHAKQ
;
A
#
# COMPACT_ATOMS: atom_id res chain seq x y z
N SER A 1 60.07 -3.33 -43.94
CA SER A 1 60.36 -2.15 -43.09
C SER A 1 59.44 -1.00 -43.48
N ILE A 2 58.37 -0.78 -42.71
CA ILE A 2 57.67 0.52 -42.62
C ILE A 2 57.26 0.65 -41.14
N PRO A 3 57.69 1.72 -40.44
CA PRO A 3 57.52 1.86 -39.01
C PRO A 3 56.19 2.50 -38.59
N VAL A 4 55.89 2.27 -37.32
CA VAL A 4 54.73 2.62 -36.50
C VAL A 4 54.56 4.14 -36.35
N THR A 5 53.31 4.61 -36.38
CA THR A 5 52.94 5.91 -35.79
C THR A 5 51.88 5.66 -34.73
N ALA A 6 52.29 5.73 -33.47
CA ALA A 6 51.42 5.79 -32.30
C ALA A 6 51.01 7.24 -32.06
N VAL A 7 49.73 7.49 -31.80
CA VAL A 7 49.25 8.76 -31.24
C VAL A 7 48.54 8.46 -29.94
N VAL A 8 49.19 8.85 -28.84
CA VAL A 8 48.71 8.89 -27.46
C VAL A 8 48.17 10.30 -27.19
N PRO A 9 47.09 10.48 -26.40
CA PRO A 9 46.40 11.77 -26.27
C PRO A 9 47.11 12.72 -25.30
N PRO A 10 46.96 14.05 -25.44
CA PRO A 10 47.41 14.99 -24.43
C PRO A 10 46.35 15.17 -23.33
N GLN A 11 46.75 14.94 -22.08
CA GLN A 11 46.15 15.57 -20.90
C GLN A 11 46.77 16.95 -20.68
N GLY A 12 45.93 17.93 -20.32
CA GLY A 12 46.33 19.24 -19.83
C GLY A 12 45.09 20.07 -19.51
N GLY A 13 44.66 20.04 -18.25
CA GLY A 13 43.46 20.74 -17.79
C GLY A 13 43.69 22.20 -17.43
N SER A 14 42.59 22.94 -17.28
CA SER A 14 42.42 23.99 -16.27
C SER A 14 40.96 24.49 -16.23
N SER A 15 40.32 24.24 -15.09
CA SER A 15 39.24 24.99 -14.41
C SER A 15 38.29 25.89 -15.19
N ALA A 16 37.01 25.54 -15.16
CA ALA A 16 35.91 26.50 -14.99
C ALA A 16 34.76 25.83 -14.20
N ASP A 17 34.82 25.94 -12.88
CA ASP A 17 33.61 25.88 -12.06
C ASP A 17 32.72 27.07 -12.42
N LYS A 18 31.49 26.79 -12.87
CA LYS A 18 30.36 27.70 -12.68
C LYS A 18 29.01 26.97 -12.79
N VAL A 19 28.53 26.61 -11.60
CA VAL A 19 27.14 26.76 -11.13
C VAL A 19 26.05 26.17 -12.03
N GLY A 20 25.76 24.89 -11.80
CA GLY A 20 24.45 24.34 -12.11
C GLY A 20 23.39 25.08 -11.28
N SER A 21 22.59 25.93 -11.94
CA SER A 21 21.41 26.50 -11.33
C SER A 21 20.43 25.39 -10.96
N PRO A 22 19.96 25.30 -9.71
CA PRO A 22 18.84 24.43 -9.40
C PRO A 22 17.61 25.00 -10.11
N LYS A 23 16.98 24.22 -10.99
CA LYS A 23 15.64 24.53 -11.49
C LYS A 23 14.67 24.39 -10.31
N SER A 24 14.58 25.42 -9.47
CA SER A 24 13.44 25.61 -8.58
C SER A 24 12.27 26.05 -9.45
N HIS A 25 11.42 25.10 -9.84
CA HIS A 25 10.03 25.45 -10.14
C HIS A 25 9.33 25.73 -8.80
N SER A 26 9.66 26.86 -8.17
CA SER A 26 8.83 27.42 -7.11
C SER A 26 7.59 27.98 -7.79
N ARG A 27 6.51 27.22 -7.78
CA ARG A 27 5.17 27.80 -7.93
C ARG A 27 5.02 28.79 -6.77
N ASP A 28 4.65 30.03 -7.05
CA ASP A 28 4.22 30.98 -6.03
C ASP A 28 2.94 30.44 -5.37
N LEU A 29 3.12 29.58 -4.38
CA LEU A 29 2.06 29.13 -3.48
C LEU A 29 1.74 30.31 -2.56
N SER A 30 0.45 30.58 -2.37
CA SER A 30 0.06 31.56 -1.35
C SER A 30 0.58 31.11 0.02
N ALA A 31 0.83 32.06 0.94
CA ALA A 31 1.26 31.71 2.30
C ALA A 31 0.27 30.76 3.00
N ALA A 32 -1.02 30.86 2.66
CA ALA A 32 -2.06 29.95 3.14
C ALA A 32 -1.88 28.53 2.57
N ASP A 33 -1.61 28.39 1.27
CA ASP A 33 -1.36 27.08 0.65
C ASP A 33 -0.10 26.42 1.22
N ALA A 34 0.98 27.19 1.42
CA ALA A 34 2.21 26.71 2.02
C ALA A 34 2.00 26.22 3.46
N LEU A 35 1.19 26.94 4.26
CA LEU A 35 0.80 26.51 5.61
C LEU A 35 0.04 25.19 5.60
N VAL A 36 -0.91 25.02 4.66
CA VAL A 36 -1.67 23.77 4.53
C VAL A 36 -0.75 22.62 4.12
N GLU A 37 0.19 22.83 3.20
CA GLU A 37 1.18 21.81 2.84
C GLU A 37 2.05 21.41 4.04
N PHE A 38 2.56 22.38 4.80
CA PHE A 38 3.32 22.12 6.02
C PHE A 38 2.51 21.33 7.06
N GLN A 39 1.22 21.65 7.23
CA GLN A 39 0.34 20.91 8.13
C GLN A 39 0.15 19.45 7.69
N PHE A 40 0.04 19.19 6.39
CA PHE A 40 -0.02 17.81 5.87
C PHE A 40 1.29 17.06 6.07
N GLU A 41 2.44 17.70 5.84
CA GLU A 41 3.76 17.10 6.09
C GLU A 41 3.94 16.76 7.57
N ARG A 42 3.57 17.69 8.47
CA ARG A 42 3.58 17.46 9.91
C ARG A 42 2.66 16.30 10.31
N LEU A 43 1.43 16.27 9.78
CA LEU A 43 0.48 15.19 10.07
C LEU A 43 1.03 13.83 9.64
N ALA A 44 1.65 13.75 8.46
CA ALA A 44 2.21 12.51 7.93
C ALA A 44 3.44 12.00 8.71
N ALA A 45 4.10 12.87 9.50
CA ALA A 45 5.26 12.52 10.30
C ALA A 45 4.93 12.05 11.73
N LEU A 46 3.67 12.19 12.16
CA LEU A 46 3.21 11.73 13.48
C LEU A 46 3.15 10.21 13.56
N LYS A 47 3.03 9.66 14.77
CA LYS A 47 2.88 8.23 15.01
C LYS A 47 1.52 7.93 15.62
N TYR A 48 0.83 6.93 15.07
CA TYR A 48 -0.42 6.45 15.62
C TYR A 48 -0.18 5.12 16.35
N PRO A 49 -0.64 4.95 17.59
CA PRO A 49 -1.56 5.83 18.34
C PRO A 49 -0.89 6.86 19.28
N GLU A 50 0.45 6.95 19.32
CA GLU A 50 1.19 7.74 20.30
C GLU A 50 0.85 9.24 20.27
N ASP A 51 0.70 9.80 19.08
CA ASP A 51 0.43 11.23 18.86
C ASP A 51 -1.07 11.48 18.56
N LYS A 52 -1.98 10.63 19.05
CA LYS A 52 -3.41 10.67 18.69
C LYS A 52 -4.08 12.02 18.94
N GLU A 53 -3.70 12.73 20.01
CA GLU A 53 -4.24 14.06 20.32
C GLU A 53 -3.82 15.09 19.26
N GLN A 54 -2.52 15.16 18.96
CA GLN A 54 -1.96 16.06 17.94
C GLN A 54 -2.50 15.74 16.54
N ILE A 55 -2.69 14.46 16.24
CA ILE A 55 -3.33 13.99 14.99
C ILE A 55 -4.75 14.54 14.90
N ASN A 56 -5.54 14.44 15.98
CA ASN A 56 -6.91 14.94 16.00
C ASN A 56 -6.96 16.46 15.84
N GLU A 57 -6.13 17.21 16.55
CA GLU A 57 -6.05 18.67 16.44
C GLU A 57 -5.71 19.12 15.01
N LEU A 58 -4.65 18.55 14.42
CA LEU A 58 -4.28 18.87 13.03
C LEU A 58 -5.36 18.44 12.04
N ALA A 59 -6.01 17.31 12.27
CA ALA A 59 -7.12 16.86 11.45
C ALA A 59 -8.30 17.83 11.52
N GLU A 60 -8.67 18.36 12.68
CA GLU A 60 -9.73 19.38 12.80
C GLU A 60 -9.37 20.65 12.02
N VAL A 61 -8.12 21.12 12.12
CA VAL A 61 -7.66 22.29 11.35
C VAL A 61 -7.80 22.03 9.85
N LEU A 62 -7.33 20.86 9.38
CA LEU A 62 -7.33 20.49 7.98
C LEU A 62 -8.71 20.12 7.41
N LYS A 63 -9.70 19.78 8.26
CA LYS A 63 -11.08 19.47 7.82
C LYS A 63 -11.77 20.64 7.13
N SER A 64 -11.40 21.86 7.48
CA SER A 64 -11.95 23.09 6.89
C SER A 64 -11.44 23.36 5.48
N SER A 65 -10.35 22.71 5.06
CA SER A 65 -9.81 22.81 3.71
C SER A 65 -10.67 22.08 2.67
N ASP A 66 -10.49 22.43 1.40
CA ASP A 66 -11.03 21.71 0.24
C ASP A 66 -10.33 20.34 0.03
N LYS A 67 -9.22 20.09 0.72
CA LYS A 67 -8.38 18.88 0.63
C LYS A 67 -8.87 17.71 1.50
N LYS A 68 -10.18 17.57 1.68
CA LYS A 68 -10.79 16.52 2.53
C LYS A 68 -10.38 15.10 2.15
N ARG A 69 -10.25 14.81 0.85
CA ARG A 69 -9.77 13.49 0.36
C ARG A 69 -8.33 13.23 0.82
N ARG A 70 -7.45 14.22 0.63
CA ARG A 70 -6.04 14.10 1.03
C ARG A 70 -5.93 13.86 2.53
N LEU A 71 -6.69 14.57 3.36
CA LEU A 71 -6.76 14.32 4.80
C LEU A 71 -7.14 12.88 5.13
N ALA A 72 -8.20 12.36 4.53
CA ALA A 72 -8.62 10.99 4.76
C ALA A 72 -7.55 9.97 4.34
N VAL A 73 -6.87 10.20 3.20
CA VAL A 73 -5.79 9.33 2.71
C VAL A 73 -4.57 9.37 3.64
N THR A 74 -4.14 10.56 4.06
CA THR A 74 -3.02 10.73 5.01
C THR A 74 -3.31 10.03 6.33
N LEU A 75 -4.51 10.21 6.89
CA LEU A 75 -4.91 9.52 8.12
C LEU A 75 -4.95 8.00 7.93
N LEU A 76 -5.43 7.51 6.79
CA LEU A 76 -5.45 6.07 6.51
C LEU A 76 -4.04 5.46 6.53
N HIS A 77 -3.07 6.14 5.91
CA HIS A 77 -1.67 5.68 5.88
C HIS A 77 -1.00 5.75 7.25
N LEU A 78 -1.36 6.75 8.06
CA LEU A 78 -0.86 6.92 9.41
C LEU A 78 -1.33 5.81 10.35
N ILE A 79 -2.61 5.44 10.26
CA ILE A 79 -3.23 4.43 11.13
C ILE A 79 -2.85 3.01 10.67
N ASP A 80 -2.77 2.77 9.36
CA ASP A 80 -2.52 1.44 8.81
C ASP A 80 -1.04 1.19 8.50
N THR A 81 -0.30 0.79 9.53
CA THR A 81 1.11 0.34 9.42
C THR A 81 1.23 -1.16 9.62
N ASP A 82 2.22 -1.81 9.00
CA ASP A 82 2.39 -3.27 9.14
C ASP A 82 2.64 -3.72 10.59
N ALA A 83 3.24 -2.86 11.42
CA ALA A 83 3.51 -3.13 12.83
C ALA A 83 2.22 -3.14 13.68
N HIS A 84 1.33 -2.17 13.48
CA HIS A 84 0.17 -1.94 14.35
C HIS A 84 -1.18 -2.23 13.68
N ARG A 85 -1.21 -2.76 12.44
CA ARG A 85 -2.46 -3.00 11.69
C ARG A 85 -3.51 -3.75 12.50
N LYS A 86 -3.12 -4.73 13.32
CA LYS A 86 -4.06 -5.55 14.11
C LYS A 86 -4.70 -4.81 15.29
N GLU A 87 -4.11 -3.70 15.74
CA GLU A 87 -4.52 -3.00 16.97
C GLU A 87 -5.65 -2.01 16.71
N HIS A 88 -5.78 -1.51 15.48
CA HIS A 88 -6.65 -0.37 15.14
C HIS A 88 -7.56 -0.65 13.94
N LEU A 89 -7.97 -1.91 13.77
CA LEU A 89 -8.70 -2.38 12.59
C LEU A 89 -10.00 -1.60 12.33
N ALA A 90 -10.75 -1.24 13.37
CA ALA A 90 -11.98 -0.45 13.24
C ALA A 90 -11.70 0.97 12.72
N ASP A 91 -10.63 1.61 13.20
CA ASP A 91 -10.20 2.94 12.76
C ASP A 91 -9.74 2.92 11.30
N VAL A 92 -9.02 1.86 10.89
CA VAL A 92 -8.62 1.65 9.49
C VAL A 92 -9.85 1.53 8.58
N VAL A 93 -10.83 0.69 8.96
CA VAL A 93 -12.06 0.51 8.18
C VAL A 93 -12.84 1.83 8.06
N SER A 94 -13.05 2.51 9.17
CA SER A 94 -13.77 3.80 9.22
C SER A 94 -13.09 4.87 8.37
N THR A 95 -11.76 4.96 8.45
CA THR A 95 -10.98 5.96 7.70
C THR A 95 -10.93 5.62 6.21
N ALA A 96 -10.79 4.35 5.86
CA ALA A 96 -10.89 3.90 4.47
C ALA A 96 -12.27 4.23 3.88
N ASP A 97 -13.35 4.04 4.64
CA ASP A 97 -14.70 4.42 4.20
C ASP A 97 -14.85 5.92 3.93
N ARG A 98 -14.15 6.78 4.69
CA ARG A 98 -14.10 8.23 4.41
C ARG A 98 -13.40 8.53 3.08
N VAL A 99 -12.25 7.90 2.81
CA VAL A 99 -11.56 8.02 1.51
C VAL A 99 -12.49 7.59 0.38
N LEU A 100 -13.07 6.40 0.52
CA LEU A 100 -13.98 5.77 -0.42
C LEU A 100 -15.23 6.60 -0.73
N LYS A 101 -15.77 7.31 0.26
CA LYS A 101 -16.92 8.22 0.10
C LYS A 101 -16.55 9.54 -0.60
N SER A 102 -15.30 9.99 -0.46
CA SER A 102 -14.81 11.22 -1.10
C SER A 102 -14.54 11.09 -2.60
N ILE A 103 -14.42 9.85 -3.11
CA ILE A 103 -14.06 9.58 -4.51
C ILE A 103 -15.32 9.44 -5.37
N PRO A 104 -15.46 10.20 -6.47
CA PRO A 104 -16.59 10.07 -7.38
C PRO A 104 -16.44 8.83 -8.28
N ARG A 105 -16.65 7.64 -7.71
CA ARG A 105 -16.34 6.33 -8.33
C ARG A 105 -16.90 6.16 -9.73
N ALA A 106 -18.15 6.57 -9.97
CA ALA A 106 -18.79 6.47 -11.29
C ALA A 106 -18.04 7.32 -12.35
N LYS A 107 -17.56 8.51 -11.97
CA LYS A 107 -16.76 9.37 -12.87
C LYS A 107 -15.39 8.77 -13.14
N VAL A 108 -14.74 8.20 -12.13
CA VAL A 108 -13.45 7.51 -12.28
C VAL A 108 -13.61 6.30 -13.22
N GLN A 109 -14.66 5.50 -13.01
CA GLN A 109 -14.93 4.32 -13.83
C GLN A 109 -15.24 4.69 -15.27
N ALA A 110 -16.12 5.67 -15.50
CA ALA A 110 -16.44 6.15 -16.84
C ALA A 110 -15.19 6.69 -17.56
N TYR A 111 -14.33 7.42 -16.85
CA TYR A 111 -13.10 7.98 -17.42
C TYR A 111 -12.13 6.89 -17.90
N PHE A 112 -11.87 5.86 -17.09
CA PHE A 112 -10.97 4.77 -17.46
C PHE A 112 -11.61 3.64 -18.30
N GLY A 113 -12.92 3.71 -18.55
CA GLY A 113 -13.60 2.80 -19.48
C GLY A 113 -13.29 3.10 -20.95
N LEU A 114 -12.75 4.28 -21.24
CA LEU A 114 -12.34 4.71 -22.58
C LEU A 114 -10.83 4.93 -22.63
N ARG A 115 -10.24 4.74 -23.82
CA ARG A 115 -8.83 5.07 -24.05
C ARG A 115 -8.67 6.60 -24.00
N GLN A 116 -7.83 7.08 -23.08
CA GLN A 116 -7.57 8.50 -22.90
C GLN A 116 -6.30 8.93 -23.66
N GLN A 117 -6.36 10.07 -24.34
CA GLN A 117 -5.21 10.73 -24.98
C GLN A 117 -5.23 12.22 -24.63
N PRO A 118 -4.74 12.62 -23.45
CA PRO A 118 -4.81 14.01 -23.00
C PRO A 118 -3.77 14.88 -23.73
N GLU A 119 -4.22 15.85 -24.51
CA GLU A 119 -3.35 16.71 -25.32
C GLU A 119 -3.21 18.10 -24.71
N SER A 120 -4.34 18.68 -24.29
CA SER A 120 -4.39 20.01 -23.67
C SER A 120 -3.93 19.99 -22.20
N ALA A 121 -3.63 21.18 -21.66
CA ALA A 121 -3.25 21.33 -20.25
C ALA A 121 -4.38 20.93 -19.30
N GLU A 122 -5.63 21.24 -19.64
CA GLU A 122 -6.81 20.90 -18.84
C GLU A 122 -7.07 19.40 -18.82
N GLU A 123 -6.96 18.74 -19.97
CA GLU A 123 -7.09 17.28 -20.07
C GLU A 123 -6.01 16.55 -19.28
N LYS A 124 -4.75 17.04 -19.33
CA LYS A 124 -3.66 16.49 -18.53
C LYS A 124 -3.91 16.65 -17.03
N LYS A 125 -4.43 17.81 -16.60
CA LYS A 125 -4.82 18.04 -15.20
C LYS A 125 -5.93 17.11 -14.76
N LEU A 126 -6.98 16.95 -15.57
CA LEU A 126 -8.07 16.02 -15.30
C LEU A 126 -7.59 14.56 -15.27
N HIS A 127 -6.70 14.18 -16.18
CA HIS A 127 -6.09 12.85 -16.22
C HIS A 127 -5.31 12.54 -14.94
N SER A 128 -4.48 13.49 -14.48
CA SER A 128 -3.75 13.39 -13.21
C SER A 128 -4.72 13.20 -12.04
N GLN A 129 -5.74 14.06 -11.96
CA GLN A 129 -6.75 13.97 -10.90
C GLN A 129 -7.46 12.61 -10.89
N ARG A 130 -7.88 12.10 -12.05
CA ARG A 130 -8.56 10.80 -12.15
C ARG A 130 -7.63 9.65 -11.82
N THR A 131 -6.36 9.75 -12.20
CA THR A 131 -5.33 8.76 -11.86
C THR A 131 -5.08 8.72 -10.36
N GLU A 132 -4.96 9.86 -9.70
CA GLU A 132 -4.85 9.96 -8.24
C GLU A 132 -6.09 9.38 -7.55
N GLU A 133 -7.30 9.74 -8.00
CA GLU A 133 -8.55 9.20 -7.45
C GLU A 133 -8.65 7.68 -7.62
N LYS A 134 -8.21 7.13 -8.75
CA LYS A 134 -8.14 5.68 -8.96
C LYS A 134 -7.13 5.03 -8.02
N ARG A 135 -5.96 5.62 -7.84
CA ARG A 135 -4.93 5.12 -6.92
C ARG A 135 -5.44 5.10 -5.48
N ASP A 136 -5.99 6.22 -5.00
CA ASP A 136 -6.52 6.35 -3.65
C ASP A 136 -7.71 5.39 -3.42
N LEU A 137 -8.53 5.14 -4.46
CA LEU A 137 -9.62 4.16 -4.43
C LEU A 137 -9.10 2.73 -4.21
N ILE A 138 -8.10 2.33 -5.00
CA ILE A 138 -7.50 0.99 -4.94
C ILE A 138 -6.82 0.78 -3.58
N ASP A 139 -6.02 1.75 -3.13
CA ASP A 139 -5.33 1.69 -1.84
C ASP A 139 -6.32 1.58 -0.67
N ALA A 140 -7.37 2.42 -0.65
CA ALA A 140 -8.38 2.37 0.40
C ALA A 140 -9.18 1.04 0.39
N LEU A 141 -9.55 0.52 -0.77
CA LEU A 141 -10.21 -0.79 -0.88
C LEU A 141 -9.31 -1.92 -0.37
N TYR A 142 -8.02 -1.90 -0.71
CA TYR A 142 -7.08 -2.91 -0.29
C TYR A 142 -6.86 -2.89 1.23
N ARG A 143 -6.57 -1.72 1.80
CA ARG A 143 -6.38 -1.55 3.25
C ARG A 143 -7.64 -1.90 4.03
N LYS A 144 -8.82 -1.48 3.56
CA LYS A 144 -10.11 -1.87 4.15
C LYS A 144 -10.30 -3.40 4.13
N GLY A 145 -10.08 -4.03 2.99
CA GLY A 145 -10.25 -5.49 2.85
C GLY A 145 -9.29 -6.25 3.76
N ARG A 146 -8.05 -5.78 3.88
CA ARG A 146 -7.04 -6.32 4.80
C ARG A 146 -7.46 -6.19 6.25
N ALA A 147 -7.92 -5.01 6.66
CA ALA A 147 -8.38 -4.75 8.02
C ALA A 147 -9.58 -5.64 8.38
N LEU A 148 -10.61 -5.70 7.53
CA LEU A 148 -11.76 -6.58 7.76
C LEU A 148 -11.35 -8.04 7.89
N ALA A 149 -10.47 -8.53 7.00
CA ALA A 149 -10.03 -9.93 7.04
C ALA A 149 -9.07 -10.25 8.21
N TYR A 150 -8.52 -9.24 8.86
CA TYR A 150 -7.69 -9.36 10.07
C TYR A 150 -8.54 -9.45 11.34
N MET A 151 -9.78 -8.95 11.32
CA MET A 151 -10.71 -9.09 12.45
C MET A 151 -11.02 -10.56 12.77
N GLU A 152 -10.90 -11.46 11.79
CA GLU A 152 -11.08 -12.92 11.95
C GLU A 152 -9.80 -13.66 12.38
N LEU A 153 -8.72 -12.97 12.70
CA LEU A 153 -7.52 -13.63 13.23
C LEU A 153 -7.78 -14.12 14.67
N PRO A 154 -7.33 -15.33 15.06
CA PRO A 154 -7.59 -15.86 16.40
C PRO A 154 -7.19 -14.91 17.53
N ASP A 155 -6.01 -14.29 17.44
CA ASP A 155 -5.49 -13.33 18.42
C ASP A 155 -6.27 -12.00 18.47
N VAL A 156 -7.00 -11.68 17.41
CA VAL A 156 -7.86 -10.50 17.33
C VAL A 156 -9.25 -10.82 17.86
N VAL A 157 -9.83 -11.96 17.46
CA VAL A 157 -11.15 -12.43 17.91
C VAL A 157 -11.18 -12.62 19.43
N GLU A 158 -10.09 -13.10 20.02
CA GLU A 158 -9.95 -13.25 21.47
C GLU A 158 -10.10 -11.91 22.21
N LYS A 159 -9.55 -10.82 21.65
CA LYS A 159 -9.59 -9.47 22.24
C LYS A 159 -10.84 -8.69 21.85
N HIS A 160 -11.32 -8.91 20.64
CA HIS A 160 -12.43 -8.21 20.02
C HIS A 160 -13.36 -9.22 19.36
N PRO A 161 -14.27 -9.85 20.13
CA PRO A 161 -15.21 -10.83 19.61
C PRO A 161 -16.05 -10.26 18.47
N ILE A 162 -16.26 -11.06 17.43
CA ILE A 162 -17.07 -10.67 16.29
C ILE A 162 -18.55 -10.81 16.65
N GLU A 163 -19.25 -9.68 16.73
CA GLU A 163 -20.68 -9.65 17.05
C GLU A 163 -21.55 -10.26 15.94
N ASN A 164 -21.19 -10.03 14.68
CA ASN A 164 -21.97 -10.50 13.53
C ASN A 164 -21.04 -10.98 12.41
N GLN A 165 -20.85 -12.31 12.35
CA GLN A 165 -19.97 -12.98 11.39
C GLN A 165 -20.48 -12.89 9.94
N GLU A 166 -21.79 -12.90 9.74
CA GLU A 166 -22.39 -12.81 8.40
C GLU A 166 -22.16 -11.43 7.79
N LYS A 167 -22.41 -10.36 8.57
CA LYS A 167 -22.16 -8.98 8.15
C LYS A 167 -20.69 -8.73 7.84
N LEU A 168 -19.78 -9.24 8.67
CA LEU A 168 -18.35 -9.12 8.40
C LEU A 168 -17.97 -9.85 7.09
N SER A 169 -18.54 -11.03 6.87
CA SER A 169 -18.32 -11.80 5.64
C SER A 169 -18.81 -11.06 4.40
N GLU A 170 -20.02 -10.51 4.43
CA GLU A 170 -20.56 -9.68 3.36
C GLU A 170 -19.69 -8.46 3.07
N GLN A 171 -19.19 -7.79 4.12
CA GLN A 171 -18.29 -6.64 3.97
C GLN A 171 -16.97 -7.02 3.32
N ILE A 172 -16.37 -8.15 3.70
CA ILE A 172 -15.12 -8.65 3.11
C ILE A 172 -15.34 -8.97 1.63
N GLU A 173 -16.39 -9.73 1.30
CA GLU A 173 -16.70 -10.13 -0.07
C GLU A 173 -17.01 -8.94 -0.97
N THR A 174 -17.83 -8.00 -0.48
CA THR A 174 -18.17 -6.77 -1.20
C THR A 174 -16.92 -5.93 -1.45
N THR A 175 -16.06 -5.76 -0.44
CA THR A 175 -14.83 -4.97 -0.56
C THR A 175 -13.86 -5.64 -1.54
N PHE A 176 -13.70 -6.96 -1.46
CA PHE A 176 -12.82 -7.73 -2.35
C PHE A 176 -13.33 -7.72 -3.80
N LYS A 177 -14.63 -7.87 -4.02
CA LYS A 177 -15.26 -7.75 -5.34
C LYS A 177 -15.10 -6.35 -5.93
N GLN A 178 -15.21 -5.31 -5.10
CA GLN A 178 -14.95 -3.94 -5.53
C GLN A 178 -13.49 -3.76 -5.94
N LEU A 179 -12.53 -4.23 -5.13
CA LEU A 179 -11.10 -4.16 -5.46
C LEU A 179 -10.78 -4.87 -6.78
N SER A 180 -11.31 -6.09 -6.95
CA SER A 180 -11.05 -6.94 -8.13
C SER A 180 -11.56 -6.35 -9.45
N ARG A 181 -12.37 -5.28 -9.41
CA ARG A 181 -12.77 -4.54 -10.61
C ARG A 181 -11.70 -3.58 -11.14
N TRP A 182 -10.72 -3.23 -10.30
CA TRP A 182 -9.74 -2.20 -10.59
C TRP A 182 -8.34 -2.75 -10.81
N VAL A 183 -8.03 -3.90 -10.22
CA VAL A 183 -6.71 -4.52 -10.21
C VAL A 183 -6.83 -6.03 -10.40
N ASP A 184 -5.74 -6.66 -10.86
CA ASP A 184 -5.58 -8.10 -10.78
C ASP A 184 -5.29 -8.51 -9.32
N PRO A 185 -6.16 -9.29 -8.66
CA PRO A 185 -5.94 -9.74 -7.28
C PRO A 185 -4.76 -10.71 -7.13
N GLU A 186 -4.25 -11.30 -8.21
CA GLU A 186 -3.05 -12.16 -8.19
C GLU A 186 -1.75 -11.35 -8.30
N ALA A 187 -1.81 -10.03 -8.54
CA ALA A 187 -0.62 -9.20 -8.59
C ALA A 187 0.09 -9.12 -7.21
N PRO A 188 1.43 -8.95 -7.17
CA PRO A 188 2.20 -8.95 -5.93
C PRO A 188 1.67 -8.01 -4.82
N ASP A 189 1.20 -6.83 -5.22
CA ASP A 189 0.73 -5.80 -4.28
C ASP A 189 -0.56 -6.22 -3.54
N TYR A 190 -1.39 -7.08 -4.16
CA TYR A 190 -2.74 -7.42 -3.68
C TYR A 190 -2.92 -8.89 -3.31
N VAL A 191 -1.96 -9.76 -3.67
CA VAL A 191 -2.03 -11.22 -3.50
C VAL A 191 -2.38 -11.63 -2.07
N LEU A 192 -1.88 -10.89 -1.07
CA LEU A 192 -2.08 -11.25 0.33
C LEU A 192 -3.54 -11.17 0.77
N LEU A 193 -4.34 -10.28 0.17
CA LEU A 193 -5.78 -10.22 0.42
C LEU A 193 -6.49 -11.37 -0.30
N LYS A 194 -6.12 -11.67 -1.55
CA LYS A 194 -6.66 -12.82 -2.30
C LYS A 194 -6.43 -14.15 -1.57
N VAL A 195 -5.21 -14.39 -1.11
CA VAL A 195 -4.83 -15.58 -0.31
C VAL A 195 -5.71 -15.72 0.92
N ARG A 196 -5.98 -14.61 1.62
CA ARG A 196 -6.83 -14.59 2.81
C ARG A 196 -8.28 -14.94 2.48
N VAL A 197 -8.84 -14.36 1.41
CA VAL A 197 -10.20 -14.68 0.94
C VAL A 197 -10.33 -16.14 0.54
N LEU A 198 -9.34 -16.72 -0.16
CA LEU A 198 -9.35 -18.13 -0.53
C LEU A 198 -9.32 -19.05 0.69
N ARG A 199 -8.51 -18.73 1.71
CA ARG A 199 -8.48 -19.49 2.97
C ARG A 199 -9.84 -19.48 3.67
N ARG A 200 -10.53 -18.32 3.70
CA ARG A 200 -11.91 -18.21 4.27
C ARG A 200 -12.91 -19.09 3.53
N GLN A 201 -12.73 -19.28 2.23
CA GLN A 201 -13.57 -20.14 1.39
C GLN A 201 -13.19 -21.62 1.47
N GLY A 202 -12.21 -22.00 2.31
CA GLY A 202 -11.68 -23.38 2.38
C GLY A 202 -10.74 -23.77 1.23
N ASN A 203 -10.45 -22.85 0.30
CA ASN A 203 -9.62 -23.09 -0.89
C ASN A 203 -8.12 -22.90 -0.59
N VAL A 204 -7.61 -23.53 0.47
CA VAL A 204 -6.23 -23.35 0.96
C VAL A 204 -5.18 -23.78 -0.07
N ALA A 205 -5.42 -24.86 -0.81
CA ALA A 205 -4.50 -25.33 -1.86
C ALA A 205 -4.30 -24.29 -2.99
N GLN A 206 -5.39 -23.64 -3.43
CA GLN A 206 -5.31 -22.56 -4.42
C GLN A 206 -4.57 -21.35 -3.85
N ALA A 207 -4.79 -21.04 -2.56
CA ALA A 207 -4.09 -19.96 -1.88
C ALA A 207 -2.56 -20.19 -1.87
N ILE A 208 -2.12 -21.43 -1.62
CA ILE A 208 -0.71 -21.84 -1.71
C ILE A 208 -0.19 -21.67 -3.15
N GLN A 209 -0.93 -22.15 -4.15
CA GLN A 209 -0.51 -22.06 -5.55
C GLN A 209 -0.29 -20.62 -6.01
N ILE A 210 -1.24 -19.73 -5.71
CA ILE A 210 -1.16 -18.30 -6.04
C ILE A 210 0.02 -17.65 -5.30
N LEU A 211 0.17 -17.93 -4.01
CA LEU A 211 1.26 -17.34 -3.23
C LEU A 211 2.63 -17.75 -3.79
N LYS A 212 2.81 -19.01 -4.21
CA LYS A 212 4.07 -19.47 -4.83
C LYS A 212 4.34 -18.79 -6.17
N LYS A 213 3.34 -18.72 -7.06
CA LYS A 213 3.45 -18.10 -8.40
C LYS A 213 3.93 -16.64 -8.34
N VAL A 214 3.50 -15.90 -7.32
CA VAL A 214 3.89 -14.48 -7.17
C VAL A 214 5.35 -14.31 -6.75
N HIS A 215 5.94 -15.31 -6.08
CA HIS A 215 7.27 -15.23 -5.49
C HIS A 215 8.36 -16.01 -6.26
N ASP A 216 8.11 -16.39 -7.53
CA ASP A 216 9.12 -17.03 -8.39
C ASP A 216 10.32 -16.10 -8.75
N LYS A 217 10.37 -14.87 -8.23
CA LYS A 217 11.51 -13.95 -8.39
C LYS A 217 12.34 -13.85 -7.09
N PRO A 218 13.65 -14.16 -7.11
CA PRO A 218 14.50 -14.37 -5.92
C PRO A 218 14.81 -13.12 -5.07
N ALA A 219 14.28 -11.95 -5.40
CA ALA A 219 14.64 -10.69 -4.74
C ALA A 219 13.79 -10.35 -3.49
N GLN A 220 12.71 -11.08 -3.22
CA GLN A 220 11.84 -10.88 -2.05
C GLN A 220 11.41 -12.21 -1.42
N GLU A 221 12.39 -13.07 -1.17
CA GLU A 221 12.27 -14.25 -0.30
C GLU A 221 12.11 -13.77 1.16
N SER A 222 10.96 -13.19 1.46
CA SER A 222 10.66 -12.66 2.78
C SER A 222 10.35 -13.80 3.75
N TRP A 223 10.88 -13.73 4.97
CA TRP A 223 10.46 -14.59 6.09
C TRP A 223 8.93 -14.70 6.19
N LEU A 224 8.21 -13.62 5.88
CA LEU A 224 6.75 -13.55 5.88
C LEU A 224 6.10 -14.46 4.83
N HIS A 225 6.73 -14.66 3.67
CA HIS A 225 6.27 -15.58 2.63
C HIS A 225 6.28 -17.03 3.14
N HIS A 226 7.43 -17.48 3.65
CA HIS A 226 7.58 -18.83 4.20
C HIS A 226 6.69 -19.04 5.42
N LYS A 227 6.53 -18.02 6.28
CA LYS A 227 5.57 -18.04 7.40
C LYS A 227 4.16 -18.36 6.91
N LYS A 228 3.68 -17.66 5.88
CA LYS A 228 2.33 -17.85 5.34
C LYS A 228 2.14 -19.23 4.71
N LEU A 229 3.14 -19.73 3.97
CA LEU A 229 3.10 -21.08 3.41
C LEU A 229 3.05 -22.14 4.52
N ARG A 230 3.92 -22.03 5.53
CA ARG A 230 3.93 -22.89 6.71
C ARG A 230 2.57 -22.93 7.39
N ASP A 231 1.96 -21.77 7.64
CA ASP A 231 0.65 -21.67 8.29
C ASP A 231 -0.40 -22.43 7.47
N MET A 232 -0.44 -22.25 6.14
CA MET A 232 -1.39 -22.95 5.25
C MET A 232 -1.13 -24.45 5.13
N TYR A 233 0.13 -24.90 5.10
CA TYR A 233 0.45 -26.34 5.13
C TYR A 233 0.04 -26.97 6.46
N THR A 234 0.18 -26.23 7.56
CA THR A 234 -0.27 -26.69 8.89
C THR A 234 -1.80 -26.82 8.94
N GLU A 235 -2.54 -25.87 8.36
CA GLU A 235 -4.00 -25.94 8.21
C GLU A 235 -4.46 -27.19 7.44
N LEU A 236 -3.67 -27.64 6.45
CA LEU A 236 -3.95 -28.86 5.68
C LEU A 236 -3.45 -30.15 6.36
N GLY A 237 -2.77 -30.07 7.51
CA GLY A 237 -2.14 -31.21 8.17
C GLY A 237 -0.87 -31.72 7.45
N TRP A 238 -0.30 -30.96 6.53
CA TRP A 238 0.89 -31.32 5.75
C TRP A 238 2.16 -31.00 6.53
N THR A 239 2.45 -31.80 7.55
CA THR A 239 3.51 -31.55 8.53
C THR A 239 4.91 -31.45 7.93
N ASP A 240 5.23 -32.27 6.93
CA ASP A 240 6.58 -32.27 6.32
C ASP A 240 6.84 -30.99 5.51
N TRP A 241 5.83 -30.53 4.78
CA TRP A 241 5.88 -29.26 4.06
C TRP A 241 5.95 -28.07 5.03
N SER A 242 5.16 -28.09 6.10
CA SER A 242 5.24 -27.08 7.16
C SER A 242 6.65 -27.00 7.79
N LYS A 243 7.27 -28.13 8.17
CA LYS A 243 8.65 -28.19 8.70
C LYS A 243 9.68 -27.68 7.70
N ARG A 244 9.50 -27.97 6.41
CA ARG A 244 10.37 -27.45 5.35
C ARG A 244 10.30 -25.93 5.28
N GLU A 245 9.11 -25.35 5.27
CA GLU A 245 8.95 -23.89 5.26
C GLU A 245 9.49 -23.22 6.53
N GLN A 246 9.29 -23.85 7.69
CA GLN A 246 9.90 -23.40 8.95
C GLN A 246 11.43 -23.36 8.86
N SER A 247 12.04 -24.36 8.22
CA SER A 247 13.50 -24.40 8.01
C SER A 247 13.97 -23.25 7.11
N TRP A 248 13.17 -22.87 6.11
CA TRP A 248 13.46 -21.69 5.29
C TRP A 248 13.36 -20.40 6.10
N MET A 249 12.31 -20.23 6.90
CA MET A 249 12.17 -19.06 7.79
C MET A 249 13.41 -18.83 8.66
N LEU A 250 13.95 -19.90 9.26
CA LEU A 250 15.14 -19.85 10.11
C LEU A 250 16.42 -19.44 9.34
N ARG A 251 16.50 -19.73 8.03
CA ARG A 251 17.64 -19.32 7.21
C ARG A 251 17.63 -17.82 6.90
N TYR A 252 16.45 -17.22 6.73
CA TYR A 252 16.33 -15.80 6.42
C TYR A 252 16.45 -14.92 7.67
N ASP A 253 15.85 -15.34 8.79
CA ASP A 253 15.92 -14.59 10.03
C ASP A 253 15.87 -15.51 11.27
N PRO A 254 17.05 -15.94 11.76
CA PRO A 254 17.16 -16.71 12.98
C PRO A 254 16.67 -15.97 14.24
N GLY A 255 16.59 -14.63 14.21
CA GLY A 255 16.22 -13.78 15.35
C GLY A 255 14.74 -13.86 15.73
N HIS A 256 13.87 -14.17 14.77
CA HIS A 256 12.42 -14.31 14.99
C HIS A 256 11.99 -15.67 15.58
N ALA A 257 12.93 -16.60 15.80
CA ALA A 257 12.62 -17.94 16.33
C ALA A 257 12.42 -17.99 17.86
N LYS A 258 12.56 -16.86 18.56
CA LYS A 258 12.56 -16.77 20.03
C LYS A 258 11.30 -16.16 20.67
N GLN A 259 10.18 -16.06 19.96
CA GLN A 259 8.91 -15.60 20.53
C GLN A 259 7.82 -16.67 20.48
#